data_AF-A0A1E4KBD8-F1
#
_entry.id   AF-A0A1E4KBD8-F1
#
_cell.length_a   1.000
_cell.length_b   1.000
_cell.length_c   1.000
_cell.angle_alpha   90.00
_cell.angle_beta   90.00
_cell.angle_gamma   90.00
#
_symmetry.space_group_name_H-M   'P 1'
#
loop_
_entity.id
_entity.type
_entity.pdbx_description
1 polymer ?
#
loop_
_entity_poly.entity_id
_entity_poly.type
_entity_poly.pdbx_seq_one_letter_code
_entity_poly.pdbx_strand_id
1 'polypeptide(L)'
;MISAVTFGALVAAAPTPAFAKSTRFTDNCLEARQPFSRIKNFQGNRIAGGALIGAGLGALVGVLGNSGKQNKSSVLPTVLAGAAAGGAAGYLSSISQDQRNKDELRAAIDADFDPVMNQYSALPGQLEALGQCRRTQIETVEREAGAATLSRKEAEKRLASIEKWIAEDDRVIAKASGIQGQTITTFAQANAVADGADPTLAQQDGWASRYYGIDDDAPVETAEAAAVTRYIRASSGARLRDAPSTGGRIIETVANGAAVDALGDGGDGWMFVRTASGMNGYIHGGLLGASAVPVAVAAKPAAASPGRARIDRAVKAQRSFAATQEREKKATTVRLAAARSLLAGA
;
A
#
# COMPACT_ATOMS: atom_id res chain seq x y z
N MET A 1 1.02 73.63 68.91
CA MET A 1 1.99 72.69 68.32
C MET A 1 1.28 71.91 67.23
N ILE A 2 1.51 72.25 65.97
CA ILE A 2 0.91 71.58 64.80
C ILE A 2 2.05 70.77 64.16
N SER A 3 2.02 69.45 64.31
CA SER A 3 2.95 68.55 63.62
C SER A 3 2.42 68.25 62.22
N ALA A 4 3.16 68.67 61.20
CA ALA A 4 2.94 68.26 59.82
C ALA A 4 3.45 66.82 59.63
N VAL A 5 2.58 65.92 59.21
CA VAL A 5 2.95 64.56 58.79
C VAL A 5 3.01 64.55 57.27
N THR A 6 4.22 64.50 56.72
CA THR A 6 4.51 64.23 55.32
C THR A 6 4.18 62.79 54.97
N PHE A 7 3.20 62.57 54.10
CA PHE A 7 2.95 61.28 53.45
C PHE A 7 3.90 61.13 52.26
N GLY A 8 4.92 60.28 52.41
CA GLY A 8 5.75 59.80 51.29
C GLY A 8 4.98 58.75 50.49
N ALA A 9 4.77 59.00 49.20
CA ALA A 9 4.19 58.02 48.28
C ALA A 9 5.18 56.87 48.05
N LEU A 10 4.88 55.70 48.62
CA LEU A 10 5.58 54.46 48.34
C LEU A 10 5.13 53.96 46.96
N VAL A 11 5.99 54.09 45.95
CA VAL A 11 5.77 53.45 44.64
C VAL A 11 6.02 51.95 44.82
N ALA A 12 4.95 51.17 44.93
CA ALA A 12 5.02 49.72 44.93
C ALA A 12 5.43 49.24 43.53
N ALA A 13 6.67 48.78 43.39
CA ALA A 13 7.12 48.05 42.21
C ALA A 13 6.27 46.77 42.08
N ALA A 14 5.55 46.63 40.97
CA ALA A 14 4.81 45.41 40.69
C ALA A 14 5.76 44.20 40.68
N PRO A 15 5.42 43.07 41.32
CA PRO A 15 6.26 41.89 41.30
C PRO A 15 6.42 41.41 39.85
N THR A 16 7.65 41.32 39.38
CA THR A 16 7.97 40.65 38.11
C THR A 16 7.39 39.24 38.15
N PRO A 17 6.64 38.78 37.13
CA PRO A 17 6.11 37.43 37.12
C PRO A 17 7.28 36.44 37.19
N ALA A 18 7.36 35.72 38.30
CA ALA A 18 8.33 34.65 38.46
C ALA A 18 7.92 33.52 37.53
N PHE A 19 8.59 33.40 36.39
CA PHE A 19 8.42 32.25 35.50
C PHE A 19 8.78 30.98 36.28
N ALA A 20 7.78 30.14 36.57
CA ALA A 20 8.00 28.84 37.20
C ALA A 20 9.02 28.04 36.36
N LYS A 21 9.94 27.31 37.02
CA LYS A 21 10.90 26.44 36.34
C LYS A 21 10.13 25.54 35.37
N SER A 22 10.39 25.71 34.06
CA SER A 22 9.71 24.96 33.00
C SER A 22 9.81 23.47 33.28
N THR A 23 8.68 22.82 33.52
CA THR A 23 8.58 21.36 33.42
C THR A 23 9.03 20.95 32.01
N ARG A 24 9.63 19.75 31.87
CA ARG A 24 10.09 19.25 30.57
C ARG A 24 8.90 19.18 29.62
N PHE A 25 9.01 19.84 28.47
CA PHE A 25 7.99 19.76 27.42
C PHE A 25 8.04 18.39 26.75
N THR A 26 6.94 17.64 26.79
CA THR A 26 6.85 16.25 26.34
C THR A 26 5.82 16.04 25.23
N ASP A 27 6.00 14.97 24.45
CA ASP A 27 5.07 14.56 23.40
C ASP A 27 3.84 13.86 24.00
N ASN A 28 2.85 14.65 24.43
CA ASN A 28 1.61 14.11 25.01
C ASN A 28 0.72 13.41 23.97
N CYS A 29 1.00 13.57 22.67
CA CYS A 29 0.25 12.94 21.59
C CYS A 29 0.90 11.63 21.12
N LEU A 30 1.96 11.16 21.80
CA LEU A 30 2.64 9.91 21.45
C LEU A 30 1.70 8.70 21.48
N GLU A 31 0.73 8.67 22.41
CA GLU A 31 -0.26 7.61 22.51
C GLU A 31 -1.17 7.56 21.27
N ALA A 32 -1.61 8.72 20.78
CA ALA A 32 -2.41 8.82 19.57
C ALA A 32 -1.64 8.42 18.29
N ARG A 33 -0.28 8.45 18.32
CA ARG A 33 0.58 7.92 17.24
C ARG A 33 0.70 6.39 17.27
N GLN A 34 0.39 5.73 18.39
CA GLN A 34 0.64 4.29 18.57
C GLN A 34 -0.02 3.39 17.53
N PRO A 35 -1.29 3.59 17.11
CA PRO A 35 -1.91 2.73 16.11
C PRO A 35 -1.11 2.65 14.80
N PHE A 36 -0.63 3.79 14.30
CA PHE A 36 0.20 3.85 13.09
C PHE A 36 1.60 3.27 13.31
N SER A 37 2.17 3.48 14.49
CA SER A 37 3.47 2.91 14.87
C SER A 37 3.43 1.39 14.92
N ARG A 38 2.33 0.81 15.41
CA ARG A 38 2.12 -0.65 15.43
C ARG A 38 2.06 -1.22 14.02
N ILE A 39 1.38 -0.55 13.09
CA ILE A 39 1.34 -0.96 11.67
C ILE A 39 2.74 -0.86 11.05
N LYS A 40 3.44 0.28 11.22
CA LYS A 40 4.81 0.49 10.74
C LYS A 40 5.79 -0.57 11.26
N ASN A 41 5.69 -0.91 12.55
CA ASN A 41 6.64 -1.81 13.23
C ASN A 41 6.23 -3.28 13.20
N PHE A 42 5.17 -3.63 12.47
CA PHE A 42 4.66 -4.99 12.39
C PHE A 42 5.73 -5.99 11.92
N GLN A 43 6.67 -5.56 11.06
CA GLN A 43 7.80 -6.40 10.61
C GLN A 43 8.81 -6.74 11.72
N GLY A 44 9.04 -5.82 12.67
CA GLY A 44 10.02 -6.01 13.75
C GLY A 44 9.45 -6.70 14.99
N ASN A 45 8.17 -6.46 15.31
CA ASN A 45 7.55 -6.98 16.54
C ASN A 45 7.12 -8.46 16.47
N ARG A 46 7.08 -9.08 15.27
CA ARG A 46 6.81 -10.53 15.13
C ARG A 46 7.94 -11.42 15.67
N ILE A 47 9.16 -10.91 15.81
CA ILE A 47 10.28 -11.64 16.41
C ILE A 47 10.14 -11.69 17.95
N ALA A 48 9.36 -10.78 18.57
CA ALA A 48 9.37 -10.58 20.02
C ALA A 48 8.01 -10.77 20.74
N GLY A 49 6.87 -10.79 20.05
CA GLY A 49 5.57 -10.99 20.70
C GLY A 49 4.54 -11.60 19.76
N GLY A 50 4.05 -12.80 20.09
CA GLY A 50 3.21 -13.67 19.25
C GLY A 50 1.81 -13.16 18.90
N ALA A 51 1.60 -11.86 18.67
CA ALA A 51 0.35 -11.31 18.15
C ALA A 51 0.35 -11.38 16.61
N LEU A 52 -0.11 -12.51 16.08
CA LEU A 52 -0.47 -12.67 14.67
C LEU A 52 -1.77 -11.87 14.41
N ILE A 53 -1.65 -10.61 13.99
CA ILE A 53 -2.77 -9.96 13.32
C ILE A 53 -2.82 -10.54 11.89
N GLY A 54 -3.51 -11.67 11.73
CA GLY A 54 -3.89 -12.31 10.47
C GLY A 54 -2.74 -12.85 9.61
N ALA A 55 -2.97 -13.94 8.89
CA ALA A 55 -1.97 -14.46 7.96
C ALA A 55 -1.70 -13.50 6.79
N GLY A 56 -2.65 -12.62 6.44
CA GLY A 56 -2.52 -11.64 5.34
C GLY A 56 -1.48 -10.53 5.56
N LEU A 57 -1.39 -9.96 6.77
CA LEU A 57 -0.32 -9.02 7.12
C LEU A 57 1.01 -9.75 7.37
N GLY A 58 0.93 -10.97 7.90
CA GLY A 58 2.10 -11.81 8.14
C GLY A 58 2.79 -12.33 6.88
N ALA A 59 2.05 -12.44 5.77
CA ALA A 59 2.54 -12.96 4.51
C ALA A 59 3.23 -11.92 3.62
N LEU A 60 3.05 -10.62 3.88
CA LEU A 60 3.79 -9.54 3.21
C LEU A 60 5.31 -9.64 3.39
N VAL A 61 5.75 -10.37 4.42
CA VAL A 61 7.15 -10.70 4.67
C VAL A 61 7.35 -12.13 4.20
N GLY A 62 8.06 -12.30 3.08
CA GLY A 62 8.24 -13.58 2.40
C GLY A 62 8.58 -14.73 3.34
N VAL A 63 7.97 -15.88 3.10
CA VAL A 63 8.24 -17.13 3.83
C VAL A 63 9.65 -17.59 3.48
N LEU A 64 10.63 -17.20 4.28
CA LEU A 64 11.95 -17.83 4.28
C LEU A 64 11.84 -19.16 5.03
N GLY A 65 11.83 -20.24 4.26
CA GLY A 65 12.13 -21.57 4.75
C GLY A 65 10.93 -22.35 5.27
N ASN A 66 10.16 -22.96 4.38
CA ASN A 66 9.63 -24.29 4.69
C ASN A 66 9.54 -25.15 3.43
N SER A 67 10.65 -25.80 3.09
CA SER A 67 10.66 -26.94 2.15
C SER A 67 10.09 -28.15 2.89
N GLY A 68 8.76 -28.21 3.05
CA GLY A 68 8.08 -29.21 3.88
C GLY A 68 6.96 -29.93 3.13
N LYS A 69 7.26 -31.16 2.68
CA LYS A 69 6.37 -32.27 2.27
C LYS A 69 5.02 -31.92 1.61
N GLN A 70 4.98 -32.14 0.29
CA GLN A 70 3.79 -32.10 -0.54
C GLN A 70 2.80 -33.23 -0.21
N ASN A 71 1.52 -32.89 -0.05
CA ASN A 71 0.42 -33.85 0.03
C ASN A 71 -0.31 -33.88 -1.32
N LYS A 72 -0.39 -35.05 -1.97
CA LYS A 72 -0.81 -35.21 -3.38
C LYS A 72 -2.32 -35.01 -3.65
N SER A 73 -3.10 -34.62 -2.64
CA SER A 73 -4.57 -34.56 -2.71
C SER A 73 -5.15 -33.13 -2.68
N SER A 74 -4.34 -32.09 -2.85
CA SER A 74 -4.84 -30.70 -2.95
C SER A 74 -5.41 -30.43 -4.34
N VAL A 75 -6.68 -30.01 -4.39
CA VAL A 75 -7.44 -29.80 -5.64
C VAL A 75 -7.25 -28.38 -6.21
N LEU A 76 -6.46 -27.55 -5.53
CA LEU A 76 -5.96 -26.30 -6.10
C LEU A 76 -4.64 -26.59 -6.83
N PRO A 77 -4.48 -26.13 -8.10
CA PRO A 77 -3.26 -26.37 -8.84
C PRO A 77 -2.08 -25.80 -8.06
N THR A 78 -0.94 -26.47 -8.17
CA THR A 78 0.37 -26.21 -7.56
C THR A 78 0.91 -24.78 -7.82
N VAL A 79 0.25 -23.76 -7.28
CA VAL A 79 0.43 -22.34 -7.68
C VAL A 79 1.81 -21.78 -7.31
N LEU A 80 2.59 -22.41 -6.43
CA LEU A 80 3.74 -21.77 -5.78
C LEU A 80 5.05 -22.53 -5.82
N ALA A 81 5.17 -23.55 -6.66
CA ALA A 81 6.45 -24.19 -6.94
C ALA A 81 7.17 -23.47 -8.09
N GLY A 82 7.60 -22.22 -7.88
CA GLY A 82 8.44 -21.52 -8.87
C GLY A 82 8.34 -20.00 -8.90
N ALA A 83 7.36 -19.40 -8.22
CA ALA A 83 7.26 -17.95 -8.10
C ALA A 83 8.15 -17.42 -6.97
N ALA A 84 8.85 -16.32 -7.21
CA ALA A 84 9.59 -15.61 -6.18
C ALA A 84 8.67 -15.32 -4.98
N ALA A 85 9.12 -15.65 -3.76
CA ALA A 85 8.34 -15.54 -2.54
C ALA A 85 8.04 -14.06 -2.19
N GLY A 86 6.96 -13.52 -2.74
CA GLY A 86 6.38 -12.21 -2.41
C GLY A 86 5.10 -12.33 -1.58
N GLY A 87 4.53 -11.19 -1.19
CA GLY A 87 3.41 -11.09 -0.23
C GLY A 87 2.22 -12.01 -0.49
N ALA A 88 1.61 -11.93 -1.68
CA ALA A 88 0.44 -12.72 -2.02
C ALA A 88 0.75 -14.18 -2.36
N ALA A 89 1.91 -14.41 -2.97
CA ALA A 89 2.45 -15.74 -3.23
C ALA A 89 2.62 -16.51 -1.91
N GLY A 90 3.34 -15.92 -0.94
CA GLY A 90 3.51 -16.48 0.40
C GLY A 90 2.19 -16.64 1.14
N TYR A 91 1.29 -15.66 1.03
CA TYR A 91 -0.03 -15.72 1.66
C TYR A 91 -0.84 -16.89 1.16
N LEU A 92 -1.02 -16.99 -0.17
CA LEU A 92 -1.79 -18.05 -0.79
C LEU A 92 -1.15 -19.41 -0.50
N SER A 93 0.19 -19.52 -0.53
CA SER A 93 0.89 -20.75 -0.16
C SER A 93 0.60 -21.19 1.27
N SER A 94 0.45 -20.23 2.20
CA SER A 94 0.23 -20.52 3.62
C SER A 94 -1.20 -21.01 3.88
N ILE A 95 -2.19 -20.46 3.16
CA ILE A 95 -3.58 -20.83 3.36
C ILE A 95 -4.01 -22.00 2.45
N SER A 96 -3.34 -22.27 1.33
CA SER A 96 -3.75 -23.30 0.38
C SER A 96 -3.35 -24.74 0.78
N GLN A 97 -2.42 -24.91 1.72
CA GLN A 97 -1.92 -26.24 2.11
C GLN A 97 -2.99 -27.10 2.79
N ASP A 98 -3.93 -26.46 3.50
CA ASP A 98 -4.94 -27.16 4.30
C ASP A 98 -6.29 -27.31 3.58
N GLN A 99 -6.51 -26.63 2.45
CA GLN A 99 -7.83 -26.51 1.81
C GLN A 99 -7.99 -27.49 0.65
N ARG A 100 -9.15 -28.16 0.61
CA ARG A 100 -9.50 -29.18 -0.39
C ARG A 100 -10.27 -28.60 -1.57
N ASN A 101 -10.87 -27.41 -1.46
CA ASN A 101 -11.68 -26.82 -2.53
C ASN A 101 -11.68 -25.28 -2.51
N LYS A 102 -12.32 -24.66 -3.53
CA LYS A 102 -12.37 -23.20 -3.69
C LYS A 102 -13.17 -22.48 -2.59
N ASP A 103 -14.17 -23.13 -2.00
CA ASP A 103 -15.03 -22.50 -0.99
C ASP A 103 -14.34 -22.44 0.37
N GLU A 104 -13.61 -23.50 0.71
CA GLU A 104 -12.69 -23.56 1.84
C GLU A 104 -11.58 -22.48 1.74
N LEU A 105 -10.99 -22.30 0.54
CA LEU A 105 -10.04 -21.22 0.30
C LEU A 105 -10.67 -19.83 0.50
N ARG A 106 -11.89 -19.60 -0.01
CA ARG A 106 -12.59 -18.32 0.17
C ARG A 106 -12.87 -18.06 1.65
N ALA A 107 -13.31 -19.06 2.39
CA ALA A 107 -13.56 -18.94 3.82
C ALA A 107 -12.27 -18.61 4.61
N ALA A 108 -11.14 -19.21 4.24
CA ALA A 108 -9.84 -18.88 4.84
C ALA A 108 -9.42 -17.43 4.54
N ILE A 109 -9.58 -16.98 3.29
CA ILE A 109 -9.35 -15.59 2.91
C ILE A 109 -10.25 -14.65 3.72
N ASP A 110 -11.53 -14.98 3.89
CA ASP A 110 -12.48 -14.17 4.65
C ASP A 110 -12.13 -14.06 6.13
N ALA A 111 -11.75 -15.18 6.75
CA ALA A 111 -11.33 -15.25 8.14
C ALA A 111 -10.12 -14.34 8.45
N ASP A 112 -9.21 -14.17 7.48
CA ASP A 112 -8.08 -13.25 7.60
C ASP A 112 -8.43 -11.81 7.18
N PHE A 113 -9.27 -11.64 6.16
CA PHE A 113 -9.57 -10.35 5.55
C PHE A 113 -10.34 -9.43 6.49
N ASP A 114 -11.45 -9.92 7.07
CA ASP A 114 -12.36 -9.07 7.84
C ASP A 114 -11.70 -8.44 9.10
N PRO A 115 -10.93 -9.18 9.93
CA PRO A 115 -10.23 -8.59 11.08
C PRO A 115 -9.25 -7.49 10.67
N VAL A 116 -8.50 -7.70 9.58
CA VAL A 116 -7.53 -6.72 9.06
C VAL A 116 -8.25 -5.46 8.57
N MET A 117 -9.34 -5.63 7.81
CA MET A 117 -10.08 -4.48 7.26
C MET A 117 -10.84 -3.72 8.35
N ASN A 118 -11.31 -4.39 9.40
CA ASN A 118 -11.92 -3.75 10.56
C ASN A 118 -10.91 -2.88 11.33
N GLN A 119 -9.63 -3.27 11.36
CA GLN A 119 -8.59 -2.41 11.93
C GLN A 119 -8.35 -1.16 11.06
N TYR A 120 -8.39 -1.31 9.73
CA TYR A 120 -8.19 -0.21 8.80
C TYR A 120 -9.34 0.78 8.75
N SER A 121 -10.58 0.31 8.88
CA SER A 121 -11.75 1.19 8.91
C SER A 121 -11.77 2.12 10.13
N ALA A 122 -11.05 1.77 11.21
CA ALA A 122 -10.87 2.61 12.39
C ALA A 122 -9.76 3.67 12.26
N LEU A 123 -8.86 3.56 11.27
CA LEU A 123 -7.71 4.46 11.12
C LEU A 123 -8.08 5.93 10.88
N PRO A 124 -9.13 6.28 10.11
CA PRO A 124 -9.56 7.67 9.97
C PRO A 124 -9.84 8.35 11.31
N GLY A 125 -10.60 7.70 12.21
CA GLY A 125 -10.91 8.26 13.53
C GLY A 125 -9.68 8.36 14.43
N GLN A 126 -8.74 7.41 14.33
CA GLN A 126 -7.47 7.47 15.06
C GLN A 126 -6.57 8.62 14.58
N LEU A 127 -6.61 8.92 13.27
CA LEU A 127 -5.87 10.01 12.67
C LEU A 127 -6.46 11.38 13.07
N GLU A 128 -7.78 11.48 13.11
CA GLU A 128 -8.49 12.66 13.61
C GLU A 128 -8.15 12.92 15.09
N ALA A 129 -8.10 11.88 15.92
CA ALA A 129 -7.70 12.00 17.33
C ALA A 129 -6.24 12.50 17.47
N LEU A 130 -5.31 12.01 16.65
CA LEU A 130 -3.93 12.47 16.63
C LEU A 130 -3.83 13.94 16.17
N GLY A 131 -4.52 14.29 15.08
CA GLY A 131 -4.57 15.66 14.57
C GLY A 131 -5.17 16.64 15.58
N GLN A 132 -6.27 16.27 16.23
CA GLN A 132 -6.89 17.05 17.30
C GLN A 132 -5.93 17.24 18.49
N CYS A 133 -5.26 16.17 18.94
CA CYS A 133 -4.27 16.26 20.01
C CYS A 133 -3.17 17.28 19.66
N ARG A 134 -2.62 17.24 18.44
CA ARG A 134 -1.60 18.20 17.98
C ARG A 134 -2.10 19.62 17.98
N ARG A 135 -3.31 19.88 17.48
CA ARG A 135 -3.90 21.22 17.48
C ARG A 135 -4.12 21.75 18.89
N THR A 136 -4.60 20.93 19.82
CA THR A 136 -4.75 21.29 21.24
C THR A 136 -3.40 21.54 21.93
N GLN A 137 -2.35 20.80 21.55
CA GLN A 137 -1.00 21.02 22.05
C GLN A 137 -0.45 22.39 21.58
N ILE A 138 -0.70 22.78 20.33
CA ILE A 138 -0.35 24.10 19.78
C ILE A 138 -1.13 25.20 20.50
N GLU A 139 -2.45 25.04 20.68
CA GLU A 139 -3.33 25.97 21.40
C GLU A 139 -2.86 26.23 22.83
N THR A 140 -2.38 25.19 23.50
CA THR A 140 -1.88 25.32 24.87
C THR A 140 -0.62 26.18 24.93
N VAL A 141 0.31 25.99 23.98
CA VAL A 141 1.53 26.82 23.91
C VAL A 141 1.19 28.29 23.65
N GLU A 142 0.24 28.56 22.76
CA GLU A 142 -0.21 29.93 22.49
C GLU A 142 -0.87 30.58 23.69
N ARG A 143 -1.80 29.87 24.35
CA ARG A 143 -2.51 30.38 25.52
C ARG A 143 -1.55 30.71 26.65
N GLU A 144 -0.57 29.86 26.90
CA GLU A 144 0.46 30.10 27.92
C GLU A 144 1.36 31.29 27.56
N ALA A 145 1.71 31.45 26.28
CA ALA A 145 2.46 32.61 25.81
C ALA A 145 1.67 33.91 25.93
N GLY A 146 0.40 33.91 25.53
CA GLY A 146 -0.50 35.08 25.63
C GLY A 146 -0.85 35.46 27.06
N ALA A 147 -0.90 34.49 27.98
CA ALA A 147 -1.09 34.72 29.42
C ALA A 147 0.20 35.17 30.15
N ALA A 148 1.31 35.35 29.42
CA ALA A 148 2.64 35.64 29.97
C ALA A 148 3.13 34.62 31.02
N THR A 149 2.56 33.40 31.04
CA THR A 149 3.04 32.29 31.88
C THR A 149 4.21 31.54 31.23
N LEU A 150 4.37 31.70 29.91
CA LEU A 150 5.45 31.15 29.11
C LEU A 150 6.15 32.26 28.31
N SER A 151 7.48 32.35 28.42
CA SER A 151 8.24 33.32 27.61
C SER A 151 8.12 33.00 26.12
N ARG A 152 8.09 34.04 25.27
CA ARG A 152 8.03 33.91 23.80
C ARG A 152 9.09 32.97 23.23
N LYS A 153 10.34 33.14 23.65
CA LYS A 153 11.47 32.29 23.25
C LYS A 153 11.25 30.82 23.61
N GLU A 154 10.61 30.54 24.75
CA GLU A 154 10.28 29.18 25.14
C GLU A 154 9.08 28.64 24.35
N ALA A 155 8.07 29.46 24.09
CA ALA A 155 6.94 29.10 23.22
C ALA A 155 7.40 28.71 21.81
N GLU A 156 8.31 29.47 21.21
CA GLU A 156 8.93 29.16 19.91
C GLU A 156 9.63 27.79 19.92
N LYS A 157 10.42 27.49 20.97
CA LYS A 157 11.08 26.18 21.12
C LYS A 157 10.07 25.04 21.26
N ARG A 158 8.98 25.26 21.99
CA ARG A 158 7.91 24.26 22.12
C ARG A 158 7.21 24.02 20.79
N LEU A 159 6.86 25.07 20.04
CA LEU A 159 6.29 24.94 18.69
C LEU A 159 7.25 24.23 17.72
N ALA A 160 8.55 24.52 17.77
CA ALA A 160 9.56 23.80 16.98
C ALA A 160 9.67 22.32 17.35
N SER A 161 9.44 21.97 18.62
CA SER A 161 9.38 20.58 19.06
C SER A 161 8.12 19.88 18.55
N ILE A 162 6.96 20.56 18.60
CA ILE A 162 5.70 20.05 18.03
C ILE A 162 5.85 19.80 16.54
N GLU A 163 6.45 20.71 15.77
CA GLU A 163 6.69 20.53 14.34
C GLU A 163 7.51 19.27 14.03
N LYS A 164 8.58 19.01 14.80
CA LYS A 164 9.37 17.79 14.66
C LYS A 164 8.54 16.53 14.94
N TRP A 165 7.65 16.58 15.93
CA TRP A 165 6.76 15.46 16.23
C TRP A 165 5.68 15.25 15.16
N ILE A 166 5.15 16.33 14.56
CA ILE A 166 4.25 16.26 13.41
C ILE A 166 4.96 15.63 12.21
N ALA A 167 6.21 16.02 11.94
CA ALA A 167 6.98 15.43 10.85
C ALA A 167 7.24 13.92 11.06
N GLU A 168 7.41 13.46 12.31
CA GLU A 168 7.48 12.03 12.60
C GLU A 168 6.11 11.35 12.49
N ASP A 169 5.01 12.01 12.93
CA ASP A 169 3.65 11.53 12.70
C ASP A 169 3.42 11.25 11.21
N ASP A 170 3.70 12.23 10.35
CA ASP A 170 3.55 12.14 8.89
C ASP A 170 4.36 10.97 8.31
N ARG A 171 5.60 10.76 8.76
CA ARG A 171 6.43 9.62 8.31
C ARG A 171 5.85 8.28 8.73
N VAL A 172 5.36 8.18 9.97
CA VAL A 172 4.78 6.93 10.49
C VAL A 172 3.46 6.61 9.78
N ILE A 173 2.60 7.62 9.58
CA ILE A 173 1.32 7.51 8.88
C ILE A 173 1.55 7.12 7.41
N ALA A 174 2.50 7.76 6.72
CA ALA A 174 2.82 7.42 5.33
C ALA A 174 3.30 5.97 5.17
N LYS A 175 4.15 5.48 6.09
CA LYS A 175 4.57 4.08 6.11
C LYS A 175 3.41 3.13 6.39
N ALA A 176 2.54 3.47 7.35
CA ALA A 176 1.35 2.68 7.65
C ALA A 176 0.39 2.60 6.46
N SER A 177 0.18 3.71 5.74
CA SER A 177 -0.60 3.77 4.50
C SER A 177 0.01 2.89 3.40
N GLY A 178 1.34 2.91 3.23
CA GLY A 178 2.04 2.04 2.28
C GLY A 178 1.85 0.55 2.58
N ILE A 179 1.95 0.16 3.87
CA ILE A 179 1.70 -1.21 4.31
C ILE A 179 0.25 -1.60 4.04
N GLN A 180 -0.71 -0.74 4.38
CA GLN A 180 -2.13 -0.95 4.08
C GLN A 180 -2.35 -1.20 2.58
N GLY A 181 -1.76 -0.39 1.69
CA GLY A 181 -1.89 -0.57 0.24
C GLY A 181 -1.32 -1.92 -0.23
N GLN A 182 -0.19 -2.35 0.31
CA GLN A 182 0.40 -3.67 0.00
C GLN A 182 -0.49 -4.82 0.50
N THR A 183 -1.08 -4.69 1.69
CA THR A 183 -2.01 -5.68 2.25
C THR A 183 -3.26 -5.82 1.40
N ILE A 184 -3.86 -4.70 0.98
CA ILE A 184 -5.02 -4.69 0.09
C ILE A 184 -4.68 -5.36 -1.24
N THR A 185 -3.51 -5.05 -1.80
CA THR A 185 -3.03 -5.69 -3.03
C THR A 185 -2.90 -7.21 -2.86
N THR A 186 -2.33 -7.66 -1.74
CA THR A 186 -2.19 -9.08 -1.41
C THR A 186 -3.53 -9.80 -1.35
N PHE A 187 -4.50 -9.22 -0.64
CA PHE A 187 -5.83 -9.78 -0.58
C PHE A 187 -6.56 -9.72 -1.92
N ALA A 188 -6.35 -8.69 -2.73
CA ALA A 188 -6.95 -8.58 -4.05
C ALA A 188 -6.45 -9.70 -4.97
N GLN A 189 -5.15 -9.97 -4.97
CA GLN A 189 -4.54 -11.06 -5.74
C GLN A 189 -5.09 -12.43 -5.27
N ALA A 190 -5.15 -12.66 -3.95
CA ALA A 190 -5.68 -13.91 -3.40
C ALA A 190 -7.17 -14.12 -3.72
N ASN A 191 -7.99 -13.08 -3.59
CA ASN A 191 -9.40 -13.13 -3.94
C ASN A 191 -9.60 -13.40 -5.42
N ALA A 192 -8.79 -12.80 -6.30
CA ALA A 192 -8.91 -13.01 -7.72
C ALA A 192 -8.61 -14.46 -8.10
N VAL A 193 -7.55 -15.04 -7.53
CA VAL A 193 -7.24 -16.48 -7.71
C VAL A 193 -8.36 -17.37 -7.18
N ALA A 194 -8.92 -17.05 -6.01
CA ALA A 194 -10.08 -17.76 -5.47
C ALA A 194 -11.33 -17.63 -6.35
N ASP A 195 -11.49 -16.51 -7.05
CA ASP A 195 -12.55 -16.27 -8.04
C ASP A 195 -12.26 -16.96 -9.39
N GLY A 196 -11.12 -17.62 -9.55
CA GLY A 196 -10.77 -18.41 -10.74
C GLY A 196 -9.80 -17.72 -11.70
N ALA A 197 -9.17 -16.64 -11.28
CA ALA A 197 -8.11 -16.01 -12.06
C ALA A 197 -6.88 -16.91 -12.24
N ASP A 198 -6.14 -16.66 -13.32
CA ASP A 198 -4.83 -17.26 -13.52
C ASP A 198 -3.84 -16.70 -12.49
N PRO A 199 -3.26 -17.56 -11.63
CA PRO A 199 -2.33 -17.14 -10.59
C PRO A 199 -0.99 -16.61 -11.11
N THR A 200 -0.61 -16.95 -12.35
CA THR A 200 0.61 -16.43 -12.97
C THR A 200 0.47 -14.96 -13.37
N LEU A 201 -0.76 -14.54 -13.69
CA LEU A 201 -1.11 -13.15 -13.97
C LEU A 201 -1.38 -12.37 -12.69
N ALA A 202 -1.91 -13.04 -11.65
CA ALA A 202 -2.20 -12.42 -10.36
C ALA A 202 -0.99 -11.83 -9.65
N GLN A 203 0.23 -12.19 -10.02
CA GLN A 203 1.46 -11.62 -9.46
C GLN A 203 1.88 -10.29 -10.11
N GLN A 204 1.25 -9.90 -11.21
CA GLN A 204 1.57 -8.64 -11.88
C GLN A 204 0.96 -7.46 -11.12
N ASP A 205 1.73 -6.38 -10.96
CA ASP A 205 1.27 -5.16 -10.30
C ASP A 205 0.03 -4.57 -11.00
N GLY A 206 -0.95 -4.14 -10.20
CA GLY A 206 -2.20 -3.56 -10.70
C GLY A 206 -3.16 -4.55 -11.38
N TRP A 207 -2.76 -5.81 -11.59
CA TRP A 207 -3.60 -6.80 -12.27
C TRP A 207 -4.89 -7.11 -11.50
N ALA A 208 -4.83 -7.23 -10.17
CA ALA A 208 -6.02 -7.55 -9.37
C ALA A 208 -7.04 -6.40 -9.33
N SER A 209 -6.56 -5.14 -9.33
CA SER A 209 -7.42 -3.97 -9.43
C SER A 209 -8.11 -3.88 -10.79
N ARG A 210 -7.39 -4.21 -11.87
CA ARG A 210 -7.95 -4.35 -13.23
C ARG A 210 -8.95 -5.51 -13.32
N TYR A 211 -8.63 -6.65 -12.70
CA TYR A 211 -9.52 -7.81 -12.61
C TYR A 211 -10.86 -7.42 -11.99
N TYR A 212 -10.85 -6.64 -10.90
CA TYR A 212 -12.09 -6.20 -10.25
C TYR A 212 -12.70 -4.92 -10.82
N GLY A 213 -12.01 -4.23 -11.75
CA GLY A 213 -12.41 -2.95 -12.30
C GLY A 213 -12.56 -1.88 -11.22
N ILE A 214 -11.58 -1.78 -10.32
CA ILE A 214 -11.59 -0.84 -9.17
C ILE A 214 -10.76 0.43 -9.44
N ASP A 215 -9.91 0.41 -10.48
CA ASP A 215 -9.20 1.59 -10.96
C ASP A 215 -10.07 2.32 -11.99
N ASP A 216 -10.69 3.43 -11.60
CA ASP A 216 -11.51 4.27 -12.48
C ASP A 216 -10.67 5.22 -13.37
N ASP A 217 -9.35 5.32 -13.13
CA ASP A 217 -8.43 6.27 -13.80
C ASP A 217 -7.35 5.62 -14.70
N ALA A 218 -7.35 4.29 -14.86
CA ALA A 218 -6.49 3.67 -15.86
C ALA A 218 -7.15 3.86 -17.24
N PRO A 219 -6.44 4.39 -18.27
CA PRO A 219 -6.99 4.43 -19.61
C PRO A 219 -7.52 3.05 -19.95
N VAL A 220 -8.81 2.97 -20.26
CA VAL A 220 -9.39 1.80 -20.90
C VAL A 220 -8.77 1.79 -22.29
N GLU A 221 -7.55 1.26 -22.40
CA GLU A 221 -7.03 0.81 -23.69
C GLU A 221 -8.01 -0.27 -24.14
N THR A 222 -8.88 0.14 -25.04
CA THR A 222 -9.74 -0.72 -25.83
C THR A 222 -8.95 -1.93 -26.28
N ALA A 223 -9.34 -3.08 -25.74
CA ALA A 223 -8.91 -4.43 -26.10
C ALA A 223 -8.11 -4.50 -27.42
N GLU A 224 -6.80 -4.29 -27.34
CA GLU A 224 -5.91 -4.64 -28.44
C GLU A 224 -5.75 -6.16 -28.41
N ALA A 225 -5.92 -6.78 -29.57
CA ALA A 225 -6.19 -8.21 -29.73
C ALA A 225 -5.29 -9.10 -28.85
N ALA A 226 -5.95 -9.94 -28.05
CA ALA A 226 -5.33 -10.78 -27.04
C ALA A 226 -4.16 -11.60 -27.60
N ALA A 227 -2.98 -11.40 -27.02
CA ALA A 227 -1.81 -12.20 -27.32
C ALA A 227 -2.07 -13.68 -26.98
N VAL A 228 -1.90 -14.59 -27.95
CA VAL A 228 -2.03 -16.03 -27.74
C VAL A 228 -0.65 -16.66 -27.63
N THR A 229 -0.28 -17.21 -26.47
CA THR A 229 1.03 -17.86 -26.32
C THR A 229 1.13 -19.11 -27.21
N ARG A 230 2.21 -19.18 -27.99
CA ARG A 230 2.56 -20.32 -28.86
C ARG A 230 4.00 -20.74 -28.58
N TYR A 231 4.34 -21.98 -28.94
CA TYR A 231 5.70 -22.53 -28.77
C TYR A 231 6.36 -22.77 -30.12
N ILE A 232 7.66 -22.47 -30.22
CA ILE A 232 8.43 -22.80 -31.42
C ILE A 232 8.52 -24.33 -31.58
N ARG A 233 8.15 -24.85 -32.75
CA ARG A 233 8.31 -26.25 -33.17
C ARG A 233 9.21 -26.31 -34.41
N ALA A 234 10.48 -26.00 -34.21
CA ALA A 234 11.48 -26.03 -35.27
C ALA A 234 12.80 -26.51 -34.65
N SER A 235 13.33 -27.64 -35.11
CA SER A 235 14.55 -28.25 -34.55
C SER A 235 15.77 -27.32 -34.59
N SER A 236 15.82 -26.38 -35.54
CA SER A 236 16.85 -25.35 -35.66
C SER A 236 16.49 -24.00 -35.01
N GLY A 237 15.36 -23.90 -34.31
CA GLY A 237 14.78 -22.63 -33.86
C GLY A 237 14.09 -21.84 -34.99
N ALA A 238 13.41 -20.75 -34.62
CA ALA A 238 12.68 -19.87 -35.52
C ALA A 238 13.33 -18.48 -35.57
N ARG A 239 13.40 -17.88 -36.77
CA ARG A 239 13.96 -16.54 -36.96
C ARG A 239 12.86 -15.50 -36.81
N LEU A 240 12.99 -14.64 -35.81
CA LEU A 240 12.18 -13.43 -35.66
C LEU A 240 12.65 -12.40 -36.69
N ARG A 241 11.75 -11.92 -37.55
CA ARG A 241 12.07 -10.98 -38.62
C ARG A 241 11.35 -9.65 -38.45
N ASP A 242 11.89 -8.58 -39.04
CA ASP A 242 11.26 -7.25 -39.00
C ASP A 242 10.15 -7.04 -40.03
N ALA A 243 9.97 -7.96 -40.98
CA ALA A 243 8.87 -7.98 -41.94
C ALA A 243 8.32 -9.43 -42.12
N PRO A 244 7.04 -9.60 -42.49
CA PRO A 244 6.41 -10.91 -42.74
C PRO A 244 6.88 -11.50 -44.08
N SER A 245 8.19 -11.73 -44.22
CA SER A 245 8.79 -12.32 -45.43
C SER A 245 10.09 -13.05 -45.10
N THR A 246 10.45 -14.02 -45.95
CA THR A 246 11.73 -14.73 -45.82
C THR A 246 12.95 -13.86 -46.13
N GLY A 247 12.73 -12.71 -46.78
CA GLY A 247 13.74 -11.68 -47.05
C GLY A 247 13.88 -10.62 -45.95
N GLY A 248 12.96 -10.56 -44.98
CA GLY A 248 13.03 -9.62 -43.85
C GLY A 248 14.30 -9.81 -43.03
N ARG A 249 14.84 -8.73 -42.44
CA ARG A 249 16.06 -8.81 -41.64
C ARG A 249 15.78 -9.59 -40.36
N ILE A 250 16.71 -10.46 -39.99
CA ILE A 250 16.61 -11.26 -38.77
C ILE A 250 16.93 -10.35 -37.58
N ILE A 251 15.98 -10.26 -36.65
CA ILE A 251 16.11 -9.55 -35.38
C ILE A 251 16.75 -10.49 -34.34
N GLU A 252 16.20 -11.70 -34.22
CA GLU A 252 16.62 -12.70 -33.23
C GLU A 252 16.37 -14.12 -33.77
N THR A 253 17.10 -15.11 -33.24
CA THR A 253 16.74 -16.53 -33.43
C THR A 253 16.21 -17.10 -32.12
N VAL A 254 14.94 -17.48 -32.13
CA VAL A 254 14.20 -18.02 -30.99
C VAL A 254 14.36 -19.54 -30.96
N ALA A 255 14.79 -20.10 -29.83
CA ALA A 255 15.10 -21.52 -29.70
C ALA A 255 13.85 -22.44 -29.87
N ASN A 256 14.08 -23.69 -30.26
CA ASN A 256 13.02 -24.71 -30.26
C ASN A 256 12.40 -24.85 -28.87
N GLY A 257 11.07 -24.99 -28.80
CA GLY A 257 10.34 -25.11 -27.54
C GLY A 257 10.20 -23.81 -26.74
N ALA A 258 10.82 -22.70 -27.17
CA ALA A 258 10.63 -21.41 -26.53
C ALA A 258 9.21 -20.87 -26.76
N ALA A 259 8.67 -20.16 -25.76
CA ALA A 259 7.36 -19.53 -25.82
C ALA A 259 7.45 -18.14 -26.49
N VAL A 260 6.44 -17.80 -27.29
CA VAL A 260 6.23 -16.48 -27.89
C VAL A 260 4.77 -16.08 -27.75
N ASP A 261 4.53 -14.80 -27.54
CA ASP A 261 3.19 -14.21 -27.49
C ASP A 261 2.75 -13.88 -28.91
N ALA A 262 1.76 -14.57 -29.46
CA ALA A 262 1.23 -14.26 -30.78
C ALA A 262 0.24 -13.09 -30.71
N LEU A 263 0.67 -11.92 -31.19
CA LEU A 263 -0.03 -10.65 -31.10
C LEU A 263 -1.04 -10.43 -32.24
N GLY A 264 -0.90 -11.15 -33.34
CA GLY A 264 -1.82 -11.04 -34.48
C GLY A 264 -1.35 -11.79 -35.73
N ASP A 265 -2.20 -11.80 -36.75
CA ASP A 265 -1.85 -12.31 -38.08
C ASP A 265 -0.98 -11.28 -38.82
N GLY A 266 0.12 -11.75 -39.41
CA GLY A 266 1.03 -10.96 -40.22
C GLY A 266 0.75 -11.06 -41.72
N GLY A 267 -0.21 -11.88 -42.15
CA GLY A 267 -0.50 -12.16 -43.55
C GLY A 267 0.43 -13.21 -44.16
N ASP A 268 0.00 -13.88 -45.24
CA ASP A 268 0.80 -14.87 -45.98
C ASP A 268 1.43 -15.98 -45.11
N GLY A 269 0.72 -16.39 -44.07
CA GLY A 269 1.17 -17.43 -43.13
C GLY A 269 2.18 -16.95 -42.09
N TRP A 270 2.44 -15.65 -41.99
CA TRP A 270 3.27 -15.05 -40.94
C TRP A 270 2.43 -14.65 -39.73
N MET A 271 3.04 -14.70 -38.55
CA MET A 271 2.43 -14.30 -37.30
C MET A 271 3.27 -13.19 -36.67
N PHE A 272 2.62 -12.12 -36.23
CA PHE A 272 3.26 -11.11 -35.42
C PHE A 272 3.36 -11.61 -33.98
N VAL A 273 4.57 -11.59 -33.42
CA VAL A 273 4.85 -12.17 -32.11
C VAL A 273 5.74 -11.28 -31.26
N ARG A 274 5.69 -11.48 -29.94
CA ARG A 274 6.65 -10.95 -28.97
C ARG A 274 7.41 -12.08 -28.30
N THR A 275 8.73 -11.98 -28.25
CA THR A 275 9.62 -12.96 -27.60
C THR A 275 9.75 -12.69 -26.10
N ALA A 276 10.30 -13.67 -25.37
CA ALA A 276 10.62 -13.52 -23.94
C ALA A 276 11.66 -12.40 -23.66
N SER A 277 12.49 -12.05 -24.65
CA SER A 277 13.42 -10.91 -24.61
C SER A 277 12.71 -9.55 -24.77
N GLY A 278 11.40 -9.54 -25.05
CA GLY A 278 10.59 -8.34 -25.26
C GLY A 278 10.66 -7.79 -26.70
N MET A 279 11.30 -8.50 -27.63
CA MET A 279 11.39 -8.08 -29.02
C MET A 279 10.15 -8.47 -29.81
N ASN A 280 9.66 -7.54 -30.64
CA ASN A 280 8.52 -7.77 -31.52
C ASN A 280 9.01 -8.05 -32.95
N GLY A 281 8.31 -8.92 -33.66
CA GLY A 281 8.60 -9.21 -35.05
C GLY A 281 7.72 -10.33 -35.60
N TYR A 282 8.08 -10.84 -36.78
CA TYR A 282 7.30 -11.83 -37.51
C TYR A 282 8.00 -13.18 -37.52
N ILE A 283 7.24 -14.24 -37.22
CA ILE A 283 7.65 -15.64 -37.34
C ILE A 283 6.66 -16.37 -38.25
N HIS A 284 7.15 -17.24 -39.13
CA HIS A 284 6.28 -18.04 -39.99
C HIS A 284 5.45 -19.02 -39.15
N GLY A 285 4.12 -19.00 -39.30
CA GLY A 285 3.16 -19.73 -38.49
C GLY A 285 3.36 -21.26 -38.51
N GLY A 286 3.91 -21.81 -39.60
CA GLY A 286 4.27 -23.22 -39.69
C GLY A 286 5.39 -23.67 -38.72
N LEU A 287 6.11 -22.72 -38.11
CA LEU A 287 7.12 -22.99 -37.08
C LEU A 287 6.54 -22.89 -35.67
N LEU A 288 5.26 -22.59 -35.52
CA LEU A 288 4.57 -22.45 -34.24
C LEU A 288 3.69 -23.68 -33.99
N GLY A 289 3.69 -24.16 -32.75
CA GLY A 289 2.80 -25.22 -32.31
C GLY A 289 1.33 -24.80 -32.33
N ALA A 290 0.45 -25.81 -32.38
CA ALA A 290 -0.98 -25.63 -32.12
C ALA A 290 -1.16 -24.85 -30.81
N SER A 291 -2.15 -23.95 -30.82
CA SER A 291 -2.44 -23.05 -29.71
C SER A 291 -2.43 -23.83 -28.39
N ALA A 292 -1.57 -23.44 -27.44
CA ALA A 292 -1.98 -23.63 -26.06
C ALA A 292 -3.28 -22.83 -25.91
N VAL A 293 -4.25 -23.42 -25.20
CA VAL A 293 -5.57 -22.87 -24.92
C VAL A 293 -5.49 -21.34 -24.83
N PRO A 294 -6.37 -20.57 -25.51
CA PRO A 294 -6.34 -19.12 -25.39
C PRO A 294 -6.30 -18.79 -23.90
N VAL A 295 -5.26 -18.05 -23.49
CA VAL A 295 -5.28 -17.41 -22.18
C VAL A 295 -6.55 -16.58 -22.24
N ALA A 296 -7.59 -17.04 -21.55
CA ALA A 296 -8.75 -16.21 -21.31
C ALA A 296 -8.18 -14.98 -20.63
N VAL A 297 -8.05 -13.88 -21.38
CA VAL A 297 -7.91 -12.53 -20.81
C VAL A 297 -8.95 -12.51 -19.73
N ALA A 298 -8.48 -12.52 -18.48
CA ALA A 298 -9.25 -12.87 -17.31
C ALA A 298 -10.66 -12.34 -17.50
N ALA A 299 -11.61 -13.25 -17.78
CA ALA A 299 -12.98 -12.83 -18.06
C ALA A 299 -13.35 -11.97 -16.86
N LYS A 300 -13.60 -10.68 -17.10
CA LYS A 300 -14.01 -9.73 -16.07
C LYS A 300 -14.95 -10.50 -15.15
N PRO A 301 -14.61 -10.72 -13.87
CA PRO A 301 -15.43 -11.52 -12.98
C PRO A 301 -16.84 -10.97 -13.06
N ALA A 302 -17.83 -11.86 -13.03
CA ALA A 302 -19.22 -11.45 -12.96
C ALA A 302 -19.36 -10.33 -11.92
N ALA A 303 -20.08 -9.25 -12.27
CA ALA A 303 -20.12 -8.00 -11.50
C ALA A 303 -20.48 -8.15 -10.00
N ALA A 304 -20.87 -9.36 -9.58
CA ALA A 304 -21.23 -9.76 -8.21
C ALA A 304 -20.30 -10.85 -7.61
N SER A 305 -19.00 -10.91 -7.95
CA SER A 305 -18.11 -11.82 -7.23
C SER A 305 -17.93 -11.37 -5.76
N PRO A 306 -17.94 -12.29 -4.77
CA PRO A 306 -17.64 -11.96 -3.38
C PRO A 306 -16.29 -11.26 -3.20
N GLY A 307 -15.29 -11.63 -4.01
CA GLY A 307 -13.98 -10.98 -4.03
C GLY A 307 -14.06 -9.50 -4.41
N ARG A 308 -14.85 -9.14 -5.44
CA ARG A 308 -15.03 -7.73 -5.84
C ARG A 308 -15.58 -6.89 -4.69
N ALA A 309 -16.62 -7.38 -4.01
CA ALA A 309 -17.23 -6.66 -2.89
C ALA A 309 -16.26 -6.46 -1.73
N ARG A 310 -15.38 -7.43 -1.44
CA ARG A 310 -14.32 -7.29 -0.44
C ARG A 310 -13.31 -6.23 -0.83
N ILE A 311 -12.75 -6.31 -2.02
CA ILE A 311 -11.71 -5.36 -2.45
C ILE A 311 -12.27 -3.95 -2.60
N ASP A 312 -13.52 -3.78 -3.04
CA ASP A 312 -14.20 -2.48 -3.04
C ASP A 312 -14.30 -1.87 -1.62
N ARG A 313 -14.68 -2.65 -0.61
CA ARG A 313 -14.67 -2.19 0.80
C ARG A 313 -13.27 -1.75 1.23
N ALA A 314 -12.25 -2.53 0.90
CA ALA A 314 -10.86 -2.25 1.27
C ALA A 314 -10.34 -0.96 0.61
N VAL A 315 -10.60 -0.79 -0.69
CA VAL A 315 -10.19 0.41 -1.44
C VAL A 315 -10.93 1.65 -0.94
N LYS A 316 -12.23 1.54 -0.63
CA LYS A 316 -12.97 2.64 0.01
C LYS A 316 -12.38 3.04 1.37
N ALA A 317 -11.99 2.07 2.21
CA ALA A 317 -11.33 2.36 3.48
C ALA A 317 -9.97 3.05 3.29
N GLN A 318 -9.18 2.62 2.29
CA GLN A 318 -7.90 3.26 1.95
C GLN A 318 -8.08 4.69 1.44
N ARG A 319 -9.04 4.92 0.52
CA ARG A 319 -9.38 6.26 0.01
C ARG A 319 -9.85 7.18 1.13
N SER A 320 -10.71 6.68 2.03
CA SER A 320 -11.17 7.42 3.22
C SER A 320 -10.01 7.83 4.12
N PHE A 321 -9.08 6.90 4.40
CA PHE A 321 -7.91 7.18 5.19
C PHE A 321 -7.00 8.23 4.55
N ALA A 322 -6.72 8.12 3.25
CA ALA A 322 -5.93 9.10 2.50
C ALA A 322 -6.57 10.50 2.50
N ALA A 323 -7.89 10.57 2.31
CA ALA A 323 -8.63 11.83 2.39
C ALA A 323 -8.54 12.45 3.79
N THR A 324 -8.64 11.65 4.85
CA THR A 324 -8.49 12.13 6.24
C THR A 324 -7.07 12.60 6.51
N GLN A 325 -6.05 11.93 5.97
CA GLN A 325 -4.65 12.33 6.11
C GLN A 325 -4.43 13.74 5.56
N GLU A 326 -4.92 14.01 4.35
CA GLU A 326 -4.76 15.32 3.73
C GLU A 326 -5.51 16.41 4.52
N ARG A 327 -6.74 16.13 4.98
CA ARG A 327 -7.51 17.07 5.81
C ARG A 327 -6.79 17.41 7.11
N GLU A 328 -6.37 16.41 7.87
CA GLU A 328 -5.75 16.59 9.19
C GLU A 328 -4.36 17.25 9.08
N LYS A 329 -3.59 16.89 8.05
CA LYS A 329 -2.31 17.53 7.74
C LYS A 329 -2.51 19.02 7.47
N LYS A 330 -3.41 19.37 6.55
CA LYS A 330 -3.72 20.76 6.21
C LYS A 330 -4.18 21.55 7.44
N ALA A 331 -5.12 21.00 8.22
CA ALA A 331 -5.63 21.66 9.42
C ALA A 331 -4.53 21.93 10.45
N THR A 332 -3.64 20.96 10.67
CA THR A 332 -2.54 21.09 11.64
C THR A 332 -1.46 22.06 11.16
N THR A 333 -1.12 22.05 9.86
CA THR A 333 -0.19 23.02 9.26
C THR A 333 -0.71 24.45 9.39
N VAL A 334 -2.00 24.68 9.09
CA VAL A 334 -2.64 26.00 9.27
C VAL A 334 -2.58 26.45 10.72
N ARG A 335 -2.89 25.55 11.66
CA ARG A 335 -2.86 25.84 13.10
C ARG A 335 -1.47 26.22 13.59
N LEU A 336 -0.43 25.51 13.15
CA LEU A 336 0.96 25.78 13.50
C LEU A 336 1.46 27.11 12.91
N ALA A 337 1.07 27.41 11.67
CA ALA A 337 1.41 28.68 11.02
C ALA A 337 0.75 29.88 11.72
N ALA A 338 -0.51 29.75 12.14
CA ALA A 338 -1.20 30.76 12.93
C ALA A 338 -0.47 31.04 14.26
N ALA A 339 -0.03 29.98 14.96
CA ALA A 339 0.72 30.11 16.21
C ALA A 339 2.03 30.86 16.07
N ARG A 340 2.78 30.56 15.01
CA ARG A 340 4.02 31.26 14.70
C ARG A 340 3.78 32.73 14.40
N SER A 341 2.72 33.03 13.65
CA SER A 341 2.39 34.40 13.26
C SER A 341 2.00 35.24 14.47
N LEU A 342 1.21 34.69 15.39
CA LEU A 342 0.87 35.34 16.67
C LEU A 342 2.11 35.61 17.51
N LEU A 343 3.00 34.62 17.61
CA LEU A 343 4.29 34.78 18.28
C LEU A 343 5.28 35.65 17.50
N ALA A 344 5.01 36.11 16.28
CA ALA A 344 5.87 37.04 15.54
C ALA A 344 5.36 38.49 15.60
N GLY A 345 4.04 38.69 15.76
CA GLY A 345 3.41 40.02 15.79
C GLY A 345 3.17 40.62 17.18
N ALA A 346 3.25 39.84 18.26
CA ALA A 346 3.29 40.34 19.64
C ALA A 346 4.65 40.96 20.01
#